data_AF-A0A0S9RBY4-F1
#
_entry.id   AF-A0A0S9RBY4-F1
#
_cell.length_a   1.000
_cell.length_b   1.000
_cell.length_c   1.000
_cell.angle_alpha   90.00
_cell.angle_beta   90.00
_cell.angle_gamma   90.00
#
_symmetry.space_group_name_H-M   'P 1'
#
loop_
_entity.id
_entity.type
_entity.pdbx_description
1 polymer ?
#
loop_
_entity_poly.entity_id
_entity_poly.type
_entity_poly.pdbx_seq_one_letter_code
_entity_poly.pdbx_strand_id
1 'polypeptide(L)'
;MGLLGSAVLVGALSAAPTSAVETPSPSPTADAAEPTNVTPDPTPAPTTRDVSPQAAETTAAQSRPYGPDYEVKVEPNFSRPNGSYMKASDYTLLNDLERLIRGSYLERVDGEWVKRKAADISNNYIYISVSRMENSKRVGRELIKAAKAGVDVYMIHGKASQSKESRALQKSLTSLKHGHFRICAKGKSLACLSTLNGAIMHSKVLLVSETYDRDNKPAYGATWSGSANLGGPSGEYTFNNGWTTYNDKKIFLQMREFFQDMWAERNIGKTYKYDYPRYIAANARRYGFQTGTDEKGEPVNSFYRTPYAYNGMFYSELSNTTYYPTPISASPANGRDPVINLLNRVVPDSTCKIRLQHNRFKYRRIAVAQKLTRLTERGCLVEAISFRDEIKANRTAHCQQYIRICKPILDVFRTSVTRIPAAYAKPHDKTMLVEAKLKSNPWNKEELLPNGENFSKYPDGTFVRVVQAGSAALTGSNLVVSDEITTETTDPSVYKEYLEHWYAIWRSSGARNWSY
;
A
#
# COMPACT_ATOMS: atom_id res chain seq x y z
N MET A 1 -55.50 -15.85 9.94
CA MET A 1 -55.63 -15.68 11.40
C MET A 1 -54.24 -15.66 12.01
N GLY A 2 -53.94 -14.68 12.88
CA GLY A 2 -52.65 -14.57 13.60
C GLY A 2 -51.59 -13.59 13.06
N LEU A 3 -51.92 -12.30 12.91
CA LEU A 3 -50.94 -11.20 12.82
C LEU A 3 -50.60 -10.74 14.25
N LEU A 4 -49.32 -10.69 14.61
CA LEU A 4 -48.81 -9.99 15.80
C LEU A 4 -47.82 -8.93 15.34
N GLY A 5 -48.32 -7.69 15.28
CA GLY A 5 -47.52 -6.48 15.10
C GLY A 5 -47.13 -5.89 16.46
N SER A 6 -45.86 -5.58 16.64
CA SER A 6 -45.37 -4.77 17.74
C SER A 6 -45.01 -3.38 17.21
N ALA A 7 -45.82 -2.39 17.59
CA ALA A 7 -45.55 -0.98 17.40
C ALA A 7 -44.54 -0.51 18.45
N VAL A 8 -43.48 0.17 18.01
CA VAL A 8 -42.54 0.89 18.88
C VAL A 8 -42.88 2.37 18.79
N LEU A 9 -43.36 2.93 19.90
CA LEU A 9 -43.47 4.37 20.12
C LEU A 9 -42.06 4.97 20.25
N VAL A 10 -41.74 5.97 19.44
CA VAL A 10 -40.60 6.86 19.65
C VAL A 10 -41.14 8.22 20.06
N GLY A 11 -40.99 8.54 21.36
CA GLY A 11 -41.31 9.85 21.91
C GLY A 11 -40.29 10.89 21.44
N ALA A 12 -40.80 11.97 20.85
CA ALA A 12 -40.06 13.18 20.54
C ALA A 12 -39.98 14.06 21.79
N LEU A 13 -38.78 14.43 22.21
CA LEU A 13 -38.55 15.54 23.14
C LEU A 13 -37.74 16.62 22.43
N SER A 14 -38.46 17.70 22.16
CA SER A 14 -38.00 18.99 21.68
C SER A 14 -37.35 19.79 22.81
N ALA A 15 -36.19 20.37 22.55
CA ALA A 15 -35.67 21.50 23.33
C ALA A 15 -35.01 22.51 22.37
N ALA A 16 -35.53 23.72 22.37
CA ALA A 16 -34.95 24.94 21.80
C ALA A 16 -35.23 26.07 22.80
N PRO A 17 -34.73 27.29 22.58
CA PRO A 17 -33.37 27.75 22.85
C PRO A 17 -33.38 28.88 23.90
N THR A 18 -32.22 29.22 24.48
CA THR A 18 -32.10 30.45 25.28
C THR A 18 -30.90 31.28 24.87
N SER A 19 -31.26 32.43 24.29
CA SER A 19 -30.80 33.78 24.60
C SER A 19 -29.42 34.26 24.15
N ALA A 20 -29.51 35.34 23.37
CA ALA A 20 -28.47 36.25 22.93
C ALA A 20 -27.93 37.11 24.08
N VAL A 21 -26.69 37.58 23.94
CA VAL A 21 -26.18 38.82 24.56
C VAL A 21 -25.30 39.55 23.55
N GLU A 22 -25.46 40.87 23.54
CA GLU A 22 -25.03 41.88 22.58
C GLU A 22 -23.53 42.18 22.52
N THR A 23 -23.15 42.76 21.38
CA THR A 23 -21.92 43.46 20.99
C THR A 23 -21.62 44.69 21.88
N PRO A 24 -20.37 45.19 21.89
CA PRO A 24 -20.12 46.37 21.04
C PRO A 24 -18.75 46.39 20.33
N SER A 25 -18.74 46.96 19.12
CA SER A 25 -17.53 47.50 18.45
C SER A 25 -17.07 48.80 19.10
N PRO A 26 -15.77 49.13 18.93
CA PRO A 26 -15.45 50.29 18.12
C PRO A 26 -14.28 50.05 17.14
N SER A 27 -14.33 50.76 16.01
CA SER A 27 -13.23 51.07 15.07
C SER A 27 -12.75 52.51 15.31
N PRO A 28 -11.84 53.11 14.52
CA PRO A 28 -10.57 52.64 13.92
C PRO A 28 -9.40 53.61 14.24
N THR A 29 -8.14 53.15 14.16
CA THR A 29 -7.03 54.08 13.82
C THR A 29 -5.90 53.36 13.10
N ALA A 30 -5.41 54.04 12.07
CA ALA A 30 -4.31 53.70 11.20
C ALA A 30 -2.96 53.62 11.94
N ASP A 31 -2.04 52.80 11.42
CA ASP A 31 -0.76 53.33 10.97
C ASP A 31 -0.08 52.35 10.01
N ALA A 32 0.40 52.93 8.91
CA ALA A 32 1.19 52.28 7.89
C ALA A 32 2.65 52.21 8.35
N ALA A 33 3.26 51.03 8.24
CA ALA A 33 4.71 50.90 8.21
C ALA A 33 5.07 49.87 7.13
N GLU A 34 5.75 50.36 6.10
CA GLU A 34 6.41 49.57 5.06
C GLU A 34 7.42 48.60 5.69
N PRO A 35 7.44 47.32 5.30
CA PRO A 35 8.63 46.50 5.50
C PRO A 35 9.58 46.73 4.32
N THR A 36 10.69 47.41 4.64
CA THR A 36 11.90 47.51 3.85
C THR A 36 12.30 46.18 3.20
N ASN A 37 12.48 46.21 1.88
CA ASN A 37 13.18 45.19 1.11
C ASN A 37 14.61 45.02 1.64
N VAL A 38 14.85 43.96 2.40
CA VAL A 38 16.19 43.47 2.69
C VAL A 38 16.40 42.20 1.88
N THR A 39 17.13 42.35 0.78
CA THR A 39 17.68 41.25 -0.01
C THR A 39 18.66 40.46 0.87
N PRO A 40 18.45 39.17 1.12
CA PRO A 40 19.47 38.34 1.75
C PRO A 40 20.49 37.92 0.68
N ASP A 41 21.74 38.26 0.93
CA ASP A 41 22.91 37.75 0.22
C ASP A 41 22.91 36.21 0.22
N PRO A 42 23.33 35.53 -0.87
CA PRO A 42 23.24 34.09 -0.99
C PRO A 42 24.28 33.43 -0.09
N THR A 43 23.84 32.98 1.08
CA THR A 43 24.62 32.04 1.90
C THR A 43 24.82 30.75 1.09
N PRO A 44 26.05 30.23 0.99
CA PRO A 44 26.35 29.09 0.14
C PRO A 44 25.53 27.87 0.54
N ALA A 45 24.95 27.21 -0.47
CA ALA A 45 24.18 26.00 -0.31
C ALA A 45 24.96 24.97 0.53
N PRO A 46 24.31 24.28 1.50
CA PRO A 46 24.94 23.18 2.20
C PRO A 46 25.31 22.13 1.15
N THR A 47 26.60 21.82 1.10
CA THR A 47 27.20 20.83 0.21
C THR A 47 26.37 19.55 0.31
N THR A 48 25.65 19.22 -0.76
CA THR A 48 25.05 17.90 -0.92
C THR A 48 26.19 16.90 -0.82
N ARG A 49 26.24 16.14 0.28
CA ARG A 49 26.96 14.87 0.29
C ARG A 49 26.21 13.96 -0.67
N ASP A 50 26.53 14.07 -1.95
CA ASP A 50 26.32 13.01 -2.93
C ASP A 50 27.19 11.84 -2.49
N VAL A 51 26.64 11.04 -1.58
CA VAL A 51 27.08 9.66 -1.45
C VAL A 51 26.54 8.98 -2.69
N SER A 52 27.32 9.03 -3.77
CA SER A 52 27.15 8.08 -4.88
C SER A 52 27.10 6.69 -4.26
N PRO A 53 26.03 5.90 -4.47
CA PRO A 53 26.05 4.52 -4.06
C PRO A 53 27.08 3.83 -4.93
N GLN A 54 28.29 3.66 -4.40
CA GLN A 54 29.13 2.57 -4.84
C GLN A 54 28.34 1.33 -4.40
N ALA A 55 27.58 0.80 -5.35
CA ALA A 55 26.80 -0.40 -5.19
C ALA A 55 27.71 -1.44 -4.51
N ALA A 56 27.18 -2.12 -3.50
CA ALA A 56 27.80 -3.28 -2.90
C ALA A 56 27.84 -4.46 -3.91
N GLU A 57 28.41 -4.24 -5.10
CA GLU A 57 28.52 -5.17 -6.20
C GLU A 57 29.44 -6.35 -5.89
N THR A 58 30.23 -6.29 -4.81
CA THR A 58 31.31 -7.26 -4.61
C THR A 58 30.94 -8.48 -3.76
N THR A 59 29.70 -8.63 -3.29
CA THR A 59 29.23 -9.89 -2.65
C THR A 59 27.85 -10.39 -3.08
N ALA A 60 27.03 -9.57 -3.77
CA ALA A 60 25.68 -9.95 -4.19
C ALA A 60 25.61 -10.71 -5.53
N ALA A 61 26.68 -10.72 -6.33
CA ALA A 61 26.67 -11.32 -7.66
C ALA A 61 26.73 -12.87 -7.66
N GLN A 62 27.17 -13.52 -6.58
CA GLN A 62 27.48 -14.95 -6.59
C GLN A 62 26.40 -15.89 -6.01
N SER A 63 25.28 -15.38 -5.47
CA SER A 63 24.18 -16.27 -5.07
C SER A 63 22.82 -15.57 -5.29
N ARG A 64 22.28 -15.70 -6.50
CA ARG A 64 20.89 -15.28 -6.82
C ARG A 64 19.95 -16.49 -6.70
N PRO A 65 18.76 -16.38 -6.06
CA PRO A 65 17.90 -17.53 -5.77
C PRO A 65 17.38 -18.32 -6.98
N TYR A 66 17.35 -17.69 -8.15
CA TYR A 66 16.93 -18.29 -9.42
C TYR A 66 18.08 -18.47 -10.42
N GLY A 67 19.32 -18.15 -10.04
CA GLY A 67 20.50 -18.17 -10.91
C GLY A 67 20.97 -16.78 -11.35
N PRO A 68 22.17 -16.70 -11.95
CA PRO A 68 22.85 -15.44 -12.24
C PRO A 68 22.06 -14.53 -13.19
N ASP A 69 21.24 -15.08 -14.08
CA ASP A 69 20.50 -14.29 -15.09
C ASP A 69 19.26 -13.57 -14.52
N TYR A 70 18.87 -13.89 -13.28
CA TYR A 70 17.63 -13.40 -12.65
C TYR A 70 17.92 -12.44 -11.51
N GLU A 71 18.19 -11.19 -11.87
CA GLU A 71 18.44 -10.10 -10.93
C GLU A 71 17.22 -9.83 -10.05
N VAL A 72 17.42 -9.76 -8.73
CA VAL A 72 16.38 -9.30 -7.80
C VAL A 72 16.17 -7.80 -8.02
N LYS A 73 14.94 -7.43 -8.40
CA LYS A 73 14.59 -6.05 -8.78
C LYS A 73 13.27 -5.63 -8.16
N VAL A 74 13.17 -4.35 -7.80
CA VAL A 74 11.91 -3.72 -7.40
C VAL A 74 11.59 -2.61 -8.40
N GLU A 75 10.41 -2.69 -9.03
CA GLU A 75 9.96 -1.68 -9.98
C GLU A 75 8.67 -1.02 -9.49
N PRO A 76 8.66 0.29 -9.20
CA PRO A 76 7.42 1.00 -8.94
C PRO A 76 6.67 1.35 -10.23
N ASN A 77 5.36 1.49 -10.12
CA ASN A 77 4.48 1.84 -11.23
C ASN A 77 3.38 2.78 -10.76
N PHE A 78 2.96 3.69 -11.62
CA PHE A 78 1.98 4.72 -11.29
C PHE A 78 0.95 4.89 -12.41
N SER A 79 -0.30 5.13 -12.03
CA SER A 79 -1.26 5.81 -12.90
C SER A 79 -1.33 7.28 -12.49
N ARG A 80 -1.20 8.17 -13.46
CA ARG A 80 -1.19 9.63 -13.34
C ARG A 80 -2.19 10.25 -14.33
N PRO A 81 -3.51 10.04 -14.14
CA PRO A 81 -4.51 10.60 -15.04
C PRO A 81 -4.42 12.14 -15.06
N ASN A 82 -4.24 12.71 -16.25
CA ASN A 82 -4.13 14.15 -16.45
C ASN A 82 -5.46 14.74 -16.92
N GLY A 83 -6.16 15.49 -16.05
CA GLY A 83 -7.41 16.18 -16.37
C GLY A 83 -8.54 15.97 -15.35
N SER A 84 -9.78 16.23 -15.77
CA SER A 84 -10.95 16.16 -14.88
C SER A 84 -11.43 14.71 -14.61
N TYR A 85 -12.12 14.51 -13.47
CA TYR A 85 -12.51 13.16 -13.00
C TYR A 85 -13.44 12.49 -14.02
N MET A 86 -13.25 11.20 -14.27
CA MET A 86 -13.97 10.41 -15.29
C MET A 86 -13.74 10.82 -16.75
N LYS A 87 -12.98 11.89 -17.02
CA LYS A 87 -12.59 12.32 -18.38
C LYS A 87 -11.11 12.05 -18.68
N ALA A 88 -10.27 12.02 -17.64
CA ALA A 88 -8.87 11.67 -17.73
C ALA A 88 -8.64 10.25 -17.23
N SER A 89 -8.18 9.36 -18.11
CA SER A 89 -7.82 7.99 -17.81
C SER A 89 -6.32 7.77 -17.99
N ASP A 90 -5.70 7.03 -17.07
CA ASP A 90 -4.37 6.47 -17.26
C ASP A 90 -4.40 4.96 -16.98
N TYR A 91 -4.04 4.19 -17.99
CA TYR A 91 -4.06 2.72 -17.94
C TYR A 91 -2.70 2.10 -17.60
N THR A 92 -1.67 2.89 -17.27
CA THR A 92 -0.29 2.40 -17.08
C THR A 92 -0.21 1.23 -16.09
N LEU A 93 -0.93 1.29 -14.97
CA LEU A 93 -0.98 0.17 -14.02
C LEU A 93 -1.72 -1.05 -14.56
N LEU A 94 -2.81 -0.87 -15.30
CA LEU A 94 -3.53 -1.98 -15.91
C LEU A 94 -2.73 -2.62 -17.05
N ASN A 95 -2.03 -1.82 -17.85
CA ASN A 95 -1.12 -2.28 -18.90
C ASN A 95 0.00 -3.15 -18.32
N ASP A 96 0.52 -2.76 -17.16
CA ASP A 96 1.58 -3.49 -16.49
C ASP A 96 1.09 -4.82 -15.91
N LEU A 97 -0.11 -4.86 -15.32
CA LEU A 97 -0.75 -6.10 -14.91
C LEU A 97 -1.00 -7.04 -16.11
N GLU A 98 -1.49 -6.49 -17.23
CA GLU A 98 -1.67 -7.24 -18.47
C GLU A 98 -0.32 -7.78 -18.99
N ARG A 99 0.75 -6.98 -18.95
CA ARG A 99 2.11 -7.38 -19.36
C ARG A 99 2.62 -8.54 -18.50
N LEU A 100 2.49 -8.42 -17.17
CA LEU A 100 2.90 -9.46 -16.23
C LEU A 100 2.16 -10.78 -16.49
N ILE A 101 0.84 -10.72 -16.70
CA ILE A 101 0.02 -11.90 -17.02
C ILE A 101 0.38 -12.48 -18.40
N ARG A 102 0.58 -11.62 -19.40
CA ARG A 102 0.93 -12.07 -20.76
C ARG A 102 2.23 -12.84 -20.79
N GLY A 103 3.23 -12.40 -20.01
CA GLY A 103 4.53 -13.05 -19.90
C GLY A 103 4.48 -14.49 -19.37
N SER A 104 3.37 -14.93 -18.78
CA SER A 104 3.22 -16.30 -18.28
C SER A 104 2.87 -17.32 -19.37
N TYR A 105 2.43 -16.87 -20.54
CA TYR A 105 2.07 -17.75 -21.66
C TYR A 105 2.62 -17.31 -23.01
N LEU A 106 3.15 -16.08 -23.10
CA LEU A 106 3.92 -15.59 -24.23
C LEU A 106 5.37 -15.34 -23.81
N GLU A 107 6.27 -15.42 -24.77
CA GLU A 107 7.69 -15.10 -24.66
C GLU A 107 8.06 -13.94 -25.59
N ARG A 108 9.16 -13.25 -25.27
CA ARG A 108 9.71 -12.17 -26.09
C ARG A 108 10.78 -12.74 -27.02
N VAL A 109 10.51 -12.74 -28.33
CA VAL A 109 11.46 -13.13 -29.38
C VAL A 109 11.58 -11.94 -30.32
N ASP A 110 12.80 -11.40 -30.47
CA ASP A 110 13.09 -10.23 -31.31
C ASP A 110 12.18 -9.02 -31.05
N GLY A 111 11.80 -8.82 -29.79
CA GLY A 111 10.92 -7.71 -29.40
C GLY A 111 9.44 -7.92 -29.69
N GLU A 112 9.03 -9.11 -30.14
CA GLU A 112 7.64 -9.50 -30.38
C GLU A 112 7.15 -10.54 -29.37
N TRP A 113 5.84 -10.58 -29.15
CA TRP A 113 5.21 -11.58 -28.28
C TRP A 113 4.85 -12.83 -29.08
N VAL A 114 5.53 -13.94 -28.78
CA VAL A 114 5.28 -15.25 -29.39
C VAL A 114 4.72 -16.21 -28.33
N LYS A 115 3.90 -17.17 -28.75
CA LYS A 115 3.35 -18.17 -27.83
C LYS A 115 4.46 -19.10 -27.33
N ARG A 116 4.59 -19.23 -26.01
CA ARG A 116 5.50 -20.20 -25.38
C ARG A 116 5.15 -21.63 -25.76
N LYS A 117 6.13 -22.53 -25.70
CA LYS A 117 5.87 -23.97 -25.89
C LYS A 117 4.97 -24.47 -24.77
N ALA A 118 4.10 -25.42 -25.08
CA ALA A 118 3.12 -25.95 -24.13
C ALA A 118 3.78 -26.56 -22.87
N ALA A 119 4.96 -27.18 -23.03
CA ALA A 119 5.74 -27.71 -21.92
C ALA A 119 6.14 -26.62 -20.91
N ASP A 120 6.58 -25.46 -21.40
CA ASP A 120 7.01 -24.32 -20.57
C ASP A 120 5.82 -23.66 -19.86
N ILE A 121 4.64 -23.67 -20.49
CA ILE A 121 3.41 -23.12 -19.91
C ILE A 121 2.85 -24.01 -18.80
N SER A 122 3.01 -25.34 -18.89
CA SER A 122 2.29 -26.30 -18.05
C SER A 122 2.58 -26.19 -16.55
N ASN A 123 3.69 -25.58 -16.16
CA ASN A 123 4.08 -25.33 -14.77
C ASN A 123 3.81 -23.88 -14.33
N ASN A 124 3.31 -23.03 -15.22
CA ASN A 124 3.08 -21.63 -14.92
C ASN A 124 1.76 -21.42 -14.18
N TYR A 125 1.79 -20.48 -13.24
CA TYR A 125 0.61 -20.13 -12.46
C TYR A 125 0.53 -18.62 -12.19
N ILE A 126 -0.71 -18.17 -12.03
CA ILE A 126 -1.07 -16.82 -11.65
C ILE A 126 -1.95 -16.87 -10.41
N TYR A 127 -1.58 -16.11 -9.38
CA TYR A 127 -2.43 -15.85 -8.22
C TYR A 127 -2.79 -14.37 -8.20
N ILE A 128 -4.07 -14.03 -8.21
CA ILE A 128 -4.52 -12.62 -8.19
C ILE A 128 -5.64 -12.39 -7.17
N SER A 129 -5.51 -11.35 -6.37
CA SER A 129 -6.56 -10.89 -5.45
C SER A 129 -6.91 -9.44 -5.73
N VAL A 130 -8.20 -9.10 -5.79
CA VAL A 130 -8.67 -7.72 -5.93
C VAL A 130 -10.06 -7.52 -5.31
N SER A 131 -10.31 -6.35 -4.72
CA SER A 131 -11.64 -6.05 -4.19
C SER A 131 -12.66 -5.65 -5.27
N ARG A 132 -12.24 -4.97 -6.33
CA ARG A 132 -13.13 -4.39 -7.34
C ARG A 132 -12.67 -4.57 -8.78
N MET A 133 -13.64 -4.59 -9.70
CA MET A 133 -13.41 -4.54 -11.14
C MET A 133 -14.60 -3.97 -11.92
N GLU A 134 -15.34 -3.01 -11.35
CA GLU A 134 -16.46 -2.41 -12.09
C GLU A 134 -15.97 -1.80 -13.41
N ASN A 135 -16.76 -1.97 -14.47
CA ASN A 135 -16.59 -1.30 -15.77
C ASN A 135 -15.30 -1.63 -16.54
N SER A 136 -14.52 -2.62 -16.13
CA SER A 136 -13.33 -3.04 -16.89
C SER A 136 -13.26 -4.55 -17.07
N LYS A 137 -12.96 -4.98 -18.29
CA LYS A 137 -12.73 -6.39 -18.67
C LYS A 137 -11.27 -6.66 -19.01
N ARG A 138 -10.40 -5.66 -18.89
CA ARG A 138 -9.02 -5.62 -19.39
C ARG A 138 -8.16 -6.76 -18.84
N VAL A 139 -7.80 -6.67 -17.57
CA VAL A 139 -7.03 -7.69 -16.87
C VAL A 139 -7.76 -9.04 -16.87
N GLY A 140 -9.09 -9.04 -16.68
CA GLY A 140 -9.90 -10.26 -16.72
C GLY A 140 -9.82 -11.04 -18.04
N ARG A 141 -9.76 -10.35 -19.19
CA ARG A 141 -9.57 -10.99 -20.50
C ARG A 141 -8.20 -11.64 -20.60
N GLU A 142 -7.16 -11.00 -20.09
CA GLU A 142 -5.81 -11.58 -20.14
C GLU A 142 -5.69 -12.81 -19.24
N LEU A 143 -6.31 -12.80 -18.06
CA LEU A 143 -6.44 -13.99 -17.20
C LEU A 143 -7.12 -15.16 -17.93
N ILE A 144 -8.20 -14.90 -18.67
CA ILE A 144 -8.89 -15.92 -19.48
C ILE A 144 -7.96 -16.46 -20.58
N LYS A 145 -7.17 -15.60 -21.25
CA LYS A 145 -6.21 -16.05 -22.27
C LYS A 145 -5.11 -16.92 -21.66
N ALA A 146 -4.56 -16.54 -20.51
CA ALA A 146 -3.57 -17.34 -19.79
C ALA A 146 -4.13 -18.73 -19.43
N ALA A 147 -5.34 -18.80 -18.85
CA ALA A 147 -6.00 -20.06 -18.54
C ALA A 147 -6.27 -20.93 -19.78
N LYS A 148 -6.66 -20.33 -20.91
CA LYS A 148 -6.82 -21.05 -22.19
C LYS A 148 -5.49 -21.57 -22.76
N ALA A 149 -4.39 -20.88 -22.47
CA ALA A 149 -3.06 -21.28 -22.91
C ALA A 149 -2.46 -22.42 -22.07
N GLY A 150 -3.03 -22.73 -20.90
CA GLY A 150 -2.60 -23.80 -20.01
C GLY A 150 -2.00 -23.33 -18.68
N VAL A 151 -1.98 -22.01 -18.40
CA VAL A 151 -1.51 -21.45 -17.14
C VAL A 151 -2.56 -21.65 -16.06
N ASP A 152 -2.19 -22.15 -14.89
CA ASP A 152 -3.13 -22.25 -13.77
C ASP A 152 -3.42 -20.86 -13.16
N VAL A 153 -4.64 -20.38 -13.35
CA VAL A 153 -5.08 -19.05 -12.91
C VAL A 153 -6.00 -19.16 -11.71
N TYR A 154 -5.60 -18.57 -10.59
CA TYR A 154 -6.37 -18.50 -9.36
C TYR A 154 -6.72 -17.05 -9.04
N MET A 155 -8.01 -16.75 -9.02
CA MET A 155 -8.51 -15.41 -8.72
C MET A 155 -9.35 -15.36 -7.44
N ILE A 156 -9.00 -14.47 -6.52
CA ILE A 156 -9.80 -14.11 -5.35
C ILE A 156 -10.47 -12.75 -5.58
N HIS A 157 -11.76 -12.67 -5.32
CA HIS A 157 -12.52 -11.42 -5.38
C HIS A 157 -13.38 -11.22 -4.12
N GLY A 158 -13.52 -9.96 -3.68
CA GLY A 158 -14.30 -9.60 -2.51
C GLY A 158 -15.80 -9.61 -2.82
N LYS A 159 -16.63 -10.20 -1.95
CA LYS A 159 -18.09 -10.23 -2.15
C LYS A 159 -18.73 -8.85 -2.11
N ALA A 160 -18.17 -7.93 -1.32
CA ALA A 160 -18.74 -6.59 -1.05
C ALA A 160 -18.91 -5.71 -2.31
N SER A 161 -18.14 -5.98 -3.36
CA SER A 161 -18.06 -5.14 -4.56
C SER A 161 -18.10 -5.97 -5.84
N GLN A 162 -18.87 -7.06 -5.83
CA GLN A 162 -19.00 -7.91 -7.00
C GLN A 162 -19.81 -7.21 -8.12
N SER A 163 -19.12 -6.86 -9.19
CA SER A 163 -19.68 -6.23 -10.39
C SER A 163 -20.23 -7.24 -11.41
N LYS A 164 -20.88 -6.74 -12.47
CA LYS A 164 -21.28 -7.58 -13.62
C LYS A 164 -20.06 -8.16 -14.34
N GLU A 165 -18.96 -7.42 -14.43
CA GLU A 165 -17.68 -7.87 -15.00
C GLU A 165 -17.06 -8.98 -14.14
N SER A 166 -17.10 -8.84 -12.81
CA SER A 166 -16.63 -9.86 -11.86
C SER A 166 -17.39 -11.17 -12.01
N ARG A 167 -18.73 -11.12 -12.10
CA ARG A 167 -19.56 -12.31 -12.35
C ARG A 167 -19.27 -12.94 -13.71
N ALA A 168 -19.07 -12.13 -14.75
CA ALA A 168 -18.74 -12.62 -16.08
C ALA A 168 -17.37 -13.32 -16.09
N LEU A 169 -16.37 -12.73 -15.44
CA LEU A 169 -15.05 -13.32 -15.31
C LEU A 169 -15.08 -14.62 -14.51
N GLN A 170 -15.81 -14.65 -13.39
CA GLN A 170 -16.04 -15.87 -12.62
C GLN A 170 -16.57 -16.98 -13.53
N LYS A 171 -17.67 -16.73 -14.26
CA LYS A 171 -18.26 -17.70 -15.18
C LYS A 171 -17.26 -18.20 -16.23
N SER A 172 -16.50 -17.28 -16.83
CA SER A 172 -15.53 -17.63 -17.87
C SER A 172 -14.32 -18.41 -17.35
N LEU A 173 -13.76 -18.05 -16.19
CA LEU A 173 -12.61 -18.76 -15.62
C LEU A 173 -13.02 -20.15 -15.14
N THR A 174 -14.15 -20.29 -14.41
CA THR A 174 -14.56 -21.60 -13.87
C THR A 174 -15.00 -22.60 -14.94
N SER A 175 -15.24 -22.16 -16.19
CA SER A 175 -15.48 -23.05 -17.32
C SER A 175 -14.21 -23.62 -17.96
N LEU A 176 -13.02 -23.14 -17.56
CA LEU A 176 -11.74 -23.56 -18.09
C LEU A 176 -11.05 -24.52 -17.11
N LYS A 177 -10.36 -25.53 -17.63
CA LYS A 177 -9.59 -26.51 -16.82
C LYS A 177 -8.61 -25.82 -15.86
N HIS A 178 -7.91 -24.81 -16.36
CA HIS A 178 -6.86 -24.07 -15.65
C HIS A 178 -7.37 -22.74 -15.06
N GLY A 179 -8.70 -22.57 -14.93
CA GLY A 179 -9.29 -21.35 -14.40
C GLY A 179 -10.02 -21.59 -13.09
N HIS A 180 -9.59 -20.87 -12.05
CA HIS A 180 -10.14 -20.98 -10.70
C HIS A 180 -10.54 -19.59 -10.19
N PHE A 181 -11.73 -19.51 -9.59
CA PHE A 181 -12.27 -18.26 -9.06
C PHE A 181 -12.90 -18.48 -7.69
N ARG A 182 -12.57 -17.62 -6.73
CA ARG A 182 -13.10 -17.66 -5.36
C ARG A 182 -13.64 -16.30 -4.95
N ILE A 183 -14.84 -16.31 -4.37
CA ILE A 183 -15.43 -15.17 -3.70
C ILE A 183 -15.25 -15.36 -2.19
N CYS A 184 -14.62 -14.41 -1.52
CA CYS A 184 -14.49 -14.49 -0.06
C CYS A 184 -15.80 -14.12 0.64
N ALA A 185 -16.29 -15.01 1.51
CA ALA A 185 -17.57 -14.84 2.19
C ALA A 185 -17.64 -15.68 3.50
N LYS A 186 -17.40 -15.04 4.64
CA LYS A 186 -17.47 -15.64 5.98
C LYS A 186 -18.61 -15.05 6.81
N GLY A 187 -19.85 -15.32 6.40
CA GLY A 187 -21.04 -14.81 7.10
C GLY A 187 -21.10 -13.28 7.11
N LYS A 188 -20.94 -12.66 8.30
CA LYS A 188 -20.92 -11.20 8.48
C LYS A 188 -19.57 -10.55 8.13
N SER A 189 -18.54 -11.36 7.88
CA SER A 189 -17.27 -10.93 7.29
C SER A 189 -17.29 -11.21 5.79
N LEU A 190 -16.86 -10.24 4.98
CA LEU A 190 -16.65 -10.36 3.53
C LEU A 190 -15.15 -10.43 3.19
N ALA A 191 -14.32 -10.70 4.20
CA ALA A 191 -12.89 -10.96 4.10
C ALA A 191 -12.60 -12.47 4.02
N CYS A 192 -11.44 -12.80 3.46
CA CYS A 192 -10.93 -14.16 3.37
C CYS A 192 -10.26 -14.62 4.66
N LEU A 193 -9.57 -13.74 5.41
CA LEU A 193 -8.84 -14.15 6.63
C LEU A 193 -9.59 -13.75 7.89
N SER A 194 -10.03 -12.50 7.95
CA SER A 194 -10.74 -11.95 9.10
C SER A 194 -12.15 -12.52 9.26
N THR A 195 -12.56 -12.75 10.50
CA THR A 195 -13.94 -13.11 10.87
C THR A 195 -14.69 -11.99 11.58
N LEU A 196 -14.09 -10.79 11.66
CA LEU A 196 -14.74 -9.61 12.24
C LEU A 196 -15.86 -9.09 11.33
N ASN A 197 -16.95 -8.64 11.96
CA ASN A 197 -18.09 -8.07 11.26
C ASN A 197 -17.67 -6.85 10.42
N GLY A 198 -18.05 -6.83 9.15
CA GLY A 198 -17.74 -5.73 8.23
C GLY A 198 -16.31 -5.73 7.67
N ALA A 199 -15.51 -6.76 7.95
CA ALA A 199 -14.27 -7.00 7.23
C ALA A 199 -14.52 -7.24 5.75
N ILE A 200 -13.60 -6.80 4.90
CA ILE A 200 -13.65 -7.03 3.45
C ILE A 200 -12.30 -7.57 2.96
N MET A 201 -12.29 -8.36 1.89
CA MET A 201 -11.06 -8.62 1.16
C MET A 201 -10.74 -7.38 0.32
N HIS A 202 -9.62 -6.74 0.61
CA HIS A 202 -9.20 -5.49 0.01
C HIS A 202 -7.70 -5.43 -0.30
N SER A 203 -7.00 -6.56 -0.29
CA SER A 203 -5.68 -6.68 -0.89
C SER A 203 -5.78 -6.49 -2.41
N LYS A 204 -4.68 -6.03 -3.01
CA LYS A 204 -4.43 -6.08 -4.45
C LYS A 204 -3.05 -6.64 -4.65
N VAL A 205 -3.02 -7.91 -5.02
CA VAL A 205 -1.78 -8.69 -5.18
C VAL A 205 -1.91 -9.49 -6.46
N LEU A 206 -0.83 -9.54 -7.22
CA LEU A 206 -0.65 -10.44 -8.36
C LEU A 206 0.68 -11.16 -8.19
N LEU A 207 0.66 -12.49 -8.26
CA LEU A 207 1.85 -13.33 -8.32
C LEU A 207 1.86 -14.02 -9.67
N VAL A 208 2.99 -13.98 -10.37
CA VAL A 208 3.19 -14.70 -11.64
C VAL A 208 4.48 -15.52 -11.52
N SER A 209 4.40 -16.83 -11.77
CA SER A 209 5.56 -17.74 -11.65
C SER A 209 6.67 -17.41 -12.64
N GLU A 210 6.30 -17.07 -13.87
CA GLU A 210 7.23 -16.67 -14.94
C GLU A 210 6.63 -15.53 -15.74
N THR A 211 7.43 -14.51 -16.00
CA THR A 211 7.02 -13.33 -16.77
C THR A 211 8.25 -12.58 -17.29
N TYR A 212 8.08 -11.31 -17.61
CA TYR A 212 9.15 -10.39 -17.96
C TYR A 212 9.09 -9.16 -17.05
N ASP A 213 10.21 -8.47 -16.87
CA ASP A 213 10.25 -7.13 -16.26
C ASP A 213 9.93 -6.05 -17.32
N ARG A 214 10.03 -4.76 -16.97
CA ARG A 214 9.76 -3.67 -17.92
C ARG A 214 10.84 -3.48 -18.97
N ASP A 215 12.03 -3.98 -18.71
CA ASP A 215 13.16 -3.97 -19.63
C ASP A 215 13.12 -5.20 -20.57
N ASN A 216 12.03 -5.98 -20.54
CA ASN A 216 11.83 -7.22 -21.27
C ASN A 216 12.84 -8.33 -20.90
N LYS A 217 13.44 -8.28 -19.71
CA LYS A 217 14.25 -9.38 -19.19
C LYS A 217 13.31 -10.46 -18.61
N PRO A 218 13.59 -11.75 -18.82
CA PRO A 218 12.79 -12.82 -18.22
C PRO A 218 12.88 -12.76 -16.69
N ALA A 219 11.79 -13.08 -16.02
CA ALA A 219 11.70 -13.06 -14.56
C ALA A 219 10.97 -14.30 -14.05
N TYR A 220 11.50 -14.89 -12.98
CA TYR A 220 10.91 -15.99 -12.23
C TYR A 220 10.43 -15.46 -10.88
N GLY A 221 9.14 -15.62 -10.61
CA GLY A 221 8.50 -15.11 -9.40
C GLY A 221 8.41 -13.59 -9.40
N ALA A 222 7.35 -13.06 -10.03
CA ALA A 222 6.96 -11.66 -9.91
C ALA A 222 5.87 -11.51 -8.85
N THR A 223 6.09 -10.60 -7.89
CA THR A 223 5.13 -10.22 -6.86
C THR A 223 4.75 -8.76 -7.04
N TRP A 224 3.57 -8.50 -7.58
CA TRP A 224 3.00 -7.16 -7.65
C TRP A 224 2.06 -6.91 -6.48
N SER A 225 2.16 -5.71 -5.89
CA SER A 225 1.16 -5.20 -4.97
C SER A 225 0.90 -3.72 -5.23
N GLY A 226 -0.30 -3.24 -4.90
CA GLY A 226 -0.58 -1.83 -5.13
C GLY A 226 -1.92 -1.35 -4.58
N SER A 227 -2.23 -0.12 -4.95
CA SER A 227 -3.44 0.57 -4.54
C SER A 227 -4.58 0.42 -5.54
N ALA A 228 -4.30 0.13 -6.82
CA ALA A 228 -5.26 0.09 -7.92
C ALA A 228 -6.14 -1.18 -7.90
N ASN A 229 -7.43 -0.99 -8.16
CA ASN A 229 -8.33 -2.09 -8.53
C ASN A 229 -8.23 -2.41 -10.03
N LEU A 230 -8.79 -3.54 -10.47
CA LEU A 230 -8.70 -3.99 -11.88
C LEU A 230 -9.68 -3.27 -12.84
N GLY A 231 -10.18 -2.08 -12.47
CA GLY A 231 -11.11 -1.36 -13.32
C GLY A 231 -11.79 -0.14 -12.71
N GLY A 232 -12.44 0.61 -13.60
CA GLY A 232 -13.41 1.64 -13.26
C GLY A 232 -12.78 2.87 -12.59
N PRO A 233 -13.58 3.66 -11.85
CA PRO A 233 -13.15 4.92 -11.25
C PRO A 233 -11.84 4.84 -10.45
N SER A 234 -11.60 3.74 -9.76
CA SER A 234 -10.39 3.55 -8.93
C SER A 234 -9.18 2.99 -9.67
N GLY A 235 -9.37 2.32 -10.81
CA GLY A 235 -8.25 1.74 -11.57
C GLY A 235 -7.70 2.72 -12.60
N GLU A 236 -8.57 3.50 -13.23
CA GLU A 236 -8.27 4.22 -14.47
C GLU A 236 -8.26 5.74 -14.28
N TYR A 237 -9.07 6.27 -13.36
CA TYR A 237 -9.38 7.70 -13.27
C TYR A 237 -8.83 8.39 -12.02
N THR A 238 -7.96 7.70 -11.28
CA THR A 238 -7.32 8.20 -10.06
C THR A 238 -5.82 7.97 -10.08
N PHE A 239 -5.08 8.73 -9.27
CA PHE A 239 -3.68 8.44 -9.04
C PHE A 239 -3.55 7.17 -8.23
N ASN A 240 -2.86 6.18 -8.79
CA ASN A 240 -2.57 4.91 -8.13
C ASN A 240 -1.09 4.58 -8.24
N ASN A 241 -0.64 3.75 -7.31
CA ASN A 241 0.65 3.13 -7.22
C ASN A 241 0.50 1.62 -7.34
N GLY A 242 1.58 1.02 -7.77
CA GLY A 242 1.92 -0.37 -7.57
C GLY A 242 3.43 -0.49 -7.50
N TRP A 243 3.89 -1.64 -7.06
CA TRP A 243 5.28 -2.03 -7.26
C TRP A 243 5.34 -3.53 -7.51
N THR A 244 6.36 -3.95 -8.24
CA THR A 244 6.64 -5.35 -8.52
C THR A 244 8.01 -5.72 -7.99
N THR A 245 8.08 -6.75 -7.14
CA THR A 245 9.35 -7.40 -6.79
C THR A 245 9.53 -8.62 -7.69
N TYR A 246 10.63 -8.67 -8.44
CA TYR A 246 10.99 -9.78 -9.32
C TYR A 246 12.13 -10.60 -8.74
N ASN A 247 12.15 -11.89 -9.06
CA ASN A 247 13.27 -12.81 -8.80
C ASN A 247 13.63 -12.98 -7.31
N ASP A 248 12.85 -12.40 -6.40
CA ASP A 248 12.98 -12.60 -4.97
C ASP A 248 12.16 -13.80 -4.52
N LYS A 249 12.80 -14.97 -4.53
CA LYS A 249 12.17 -16.25 -4.22
C LYS A 249 11.52 -16.29 -2.83
N LYS A 250 12.16 -15.69 -1.82
CA LYS A 250 11.62 -15.61 -0.44
C LYS A 250 10.31 -14.82 -0.44
N ILE A 251 10.29 -13.61 -0.99
CA ILE A 251 9.07 -12.80 -1.06
C ILE A 251 7.99 -13.52 -1.85
N PHE A 252 8.33 -14.07 -3.03
CA PHE A 252 7.37 -14.74 -3.89
C PHE A 252 6.70 -15.95 -3.20
N LEU A 253 7.49 -16.80 -2.55
CA LEU A 253 6.96 -17.98 -1.84
C LEU A 253 6.14 -17.59 -0.60
N GLN A 254 6.59 -16.61 0.18
CA GLN A 254 5.85 -16.14 1.35
C GLN A 254 4.51 -15.50 0.97
N MET A 255 4.51 -14.70 -0.11
CA MET A 255 3.29 -14.11 -0.66
C MET A 255 2.37 -15.16 -1.27
N ARG A 256 2.91 -16.24 -1.84
CA ARG A 256 2.12 -17.40 -2.29
C ARG A 256 1.42 -18.08 -1.12
N GLU A 257 2.11 -18.31 0.00
CA GLU A 257 1.49 -18.89 1.21
C GLU A 257 0.39 -17.98 1.78
N PHE A 258 0.60 -16.65 1.76
CA PHE A 258 -0.44 -15.68 2.10
C PHE A 258 -1.66 -15.79 1.17
N PHE A 259 -1.43 -15.87 -0.14
CA PHE A 259 -2.52 -16.09 -1.10
C PHE A 259 -3.25 -17.39 -0.82
N GLN A 260 -2.53 -18.49 -0.57
CA GLN A 260 -3.12 -19.79 -0.25
C GLN A 260 -3.96 -19.75 1.04
N ASP A 261 -3.59 -18.94 2.03
CA ASP A 261 -4.41 -18.75 3.22
C ASP A 261 -5.70 -17.99 2.93
N MET A 262 -5.63 -16.93 2.11
CA MET A 262 -6.82 -16.24 1.63
C MET A 262 -7.70 -17.18 0.80
N TRP A 263 -7.08 -17.96 -0.09
CA TRP A 263 -7.77 -18.94 -0.91
C TRP A 263 -8.48 -19.96 -0.05
N ALA A 264 -7.79 -20.60 0.89
CA ALA A 264 -8.39 -21.55 1.83
C ALA A 264 -9.33 -20.92 2.86
N GLU A 265 -9.54 -19.59 2.80
CA GLU A 265 -10.34 -18.84 3.76
C GLU A 265 -9.96 -19.18 5.21
N ARG A 266 -8.65 -19.26 5.51
CA ARG A 266 -8.21 -19.68 6.84
C ARG A 266 -8.77 -18.77 7.91
N ASN A 267 -9.36 -19.37 8.95
CA ASN A 267 -9.93 -18.61 10.04
C ASN A 267 -8.83 -18.18 11.01
N ILE A 268 -8.33 -16.96 10.85
CA ILE A 268 -7.35 -16.31 11.75
C ILE A 268 -8.04 -15.87 13.07
N GLY A 269 -9.09 -16.58 13.47
CA GLY A 269 -10.07 -16.20 14.48
C GLY A 269 -9.53 -16.12 15.90
N LYS A 270 -10.39 -16.40 16.88
CA LYS A 270 -10.19 -16.14 18.32
C LYS A 270 -8.78 -16.47 18.85
N THR A 271 -8.17 -17.58 18.42
CA THR A 271 -6.83 -18.02 18.81
C THR A 271 -5.76 -16.95 18.60
N TYR A 272 -5.75 -16.30 17.44
CA TYR A 272 -4.79 -15.25 17.11
C TYR A 272 -5.36 -13.84 17.27
N LYS A 273 -6.59 -13.72 17.79
CA LYS A 273 -7.29 -12.43 17.98
C LYS A 273 -7.34 -11.59 16.69
N TYR A 274 -7.55 -12.23 15.54
CA TYR A 274 -7.59 -11.59 14.22
C TYR A 274 -6.26 -10.91 13.83
N ASP A 275 -5.14 -11.44 14.34
CA ASP A 275 -3.80 -10.94 14.10
C ASP A 275 -3.04 -11.91 13.19
N TYR A 276 -3.07 -11.62 11.90
CA TYR A 276 -2.44 -12.48 10.91
C TYR A 276 -0.92 -12.55 11.04
N PRO A 277 -0.19 -11.47 11.38
CA PRO A 277 1.23 -11.59 11.70
C PRO A 277 1.53 -12.56 12.85
N ARG A 278 0.68 -12.64 13.90
CA ARG A 278 0.87 -13.68 14.94
C ARG A 278 0.69 -15.08 14.38
N TYR A 279 -0.28 -15.29 13.49
CA TYR A 279 -0.49 -16.57 12.84
C TYR A 279 0.73 -16.95 11.98
N ILE A 280 1.26 -16.01 11.19
CA ILE A 280 2.47 -16.21 10.38
C ILE A 280 3.65 -16.58 11.29
N ALA A 281 3.91 -15.80 12.35
CA ALA A 281 5.01 -16.06 13.27
C ALA A 281 4.91 -17.45 13.93
N ALA A 282 3.71 -17.84 14.37
CA ALA A 282 3.47 -19.17 14.94
C ALA A 282 3.63 -20.32 13.93
N ASN A 283 3.55 -20.02 12.63
CA ASN A 283 3.68 -20.98 11.53
C ASN A 283 4.87 -20.64 10.62
N ALA A 284 5.90 -19.96 11.14
CA ALA A 284 6.94 -19.32 10.32
C ALA A 284 7.65 -20.28 9.37
N ARG A 285 7.81 -21.55 9.76
CA ARG A 285 8.39 -22.62 8.94
C ARG A 285 7.64 -22.85 7.63
N ARG A 286 6.31 -22.70 7.63
CA ARG A 286 5.48 -22.82 6.44
C ARG A 286 5.73 -21.68 5.46
N TYR A 287 6.01 -20.48 5.97
CA TYR A 287 6.43 -19.31 5.18
C TYR A 287 7.95 -19.29 4.98
N GLY A 288 8.57 -20.47 5.00
CA GLY A 288 10.00 -20.65 4.87
C GLY A 288 10.43 -20.83 3.43
N PHE A 289 11.68 -20.48 3.18
CA PHE A 289 12.39 -20.91 2.00
C PHE A 289 13.70 -21.59 2.43
N GLN A 290 13.90 -22.86 2.07
CA GLN A 290 15.12 -23.60 2.36
C GLN A 290 15.84 -23.92 1.04
N THR A 291 17.14 -23.74 0.97
CA THR A 291 17.96 -24.14 -0.20
C THR A 291 18.58 -25.52 -0.05
N GLY A 292 18.64 -26.02 1.18
CA GLY A 292 19.16 -27.34 1.53
C GLY A 292 19.21 -27.51 3.05
N THR A 293 19.86 -28.58 3.47
CA THR A 293 20.26 -28.82 4.86
C THR A 293 21.76 -29.01 4.93
N ASP A 294 22.40 -28.60 6.03
CA ASP A 294 23.79 -28.93 6.28
C ASP A 294 23.94 -30.41 6.66
N GLU A 295 25.17 -30.85 6.91
CA GLU A 295 25.50 -32.21 7.32
C GLU A 295 24.82 -32.64 8.63
N LYS A 296 24.31 -31.68 9.43
CA LYS A 296 23.58 -31.92 10.69
C LYS A 296 22.06 -31.95 10.48
N GLY A 297 21.58 -31.79 9.25
CA GLY A 297 20.16 -31.69 8.93
C GLY A 297 19.55 -30.33 9.23
N GLU A 298 20.36 -29.32 9.56
CA GLU A 298 19.88 -27.97 9.83
C GLU A 298 19.66 -27.20 8.52
N PRO A 299 18.59 -26.40 8.39
CA PRO A 299 18.31 -25.66 7.16
C PRO A 299 19.45 -24.70 6.81
N VAL A 300 20.06 -24.88 5.64
CA VAL A 300 21.00 -23.91 5.07
C VAL A 300 20.23 -23.04 4.10
N ASN A 301 20.46 -21.74 4.20
CA ASN A 301 20.03 -20.77 3.21
C ASN A 301 21.25 -19.99 2.72
N SER A 302 21.67 -20.24 1.49
CA SER A 302 22.83 -19.58 0.87
C SER A 302 22.54 -18.18 0.35
N PHE A 303 21.27 -17.75 0.36
CA PHE A 303 20.83 -16.49 -0.23
C PHE A 303 20.30 -15.48 0.78
N TYR A 304 19.72 -15.97 1.89
CA TYR A 304 19.07 -15.11 2.90
C TYR A 304 19.57 -15.45 4.31
N ARG A 305 19.83 -14.41 5.12
CA ARG A 305 20.20 -14.47 6.54
C ARG A 305 19.13 -15.17 7.37
N THR A 306 17.86 -14.96 7.05
CA THR A 306 16.75 -15.63 7.74
C THR A 306 15.75 -16.19 6.71
N PRO A 307 15.57 -17.51 6.64
CA PRO A 307 14.70 -18.13 5.65
C PRO A 307 13.19 -18.00 5.93
N TYR A 308 12.79 -17.63 7.14
CA TYR A 308 11.41 -17.77 7.62
C TYR A 308 10.80 -16.45 8.09
N ALA A 309 9.47 -16.37 8.10
CA ALA A 309 8.72 -15.19 8.55
C ALA A 309 8.51 -15.16 10.09
N TYR A 310 9.58 -15.29 10.88
CA TYR A 310 9.49 -15.41 12.35
C TYR A 310 8.84 -14.21 13.04
N ASN A 311 8.95 -13.04 12.42
CA ASN A 311 8.40 -11.80 12.95
C ASN A 311 6.96 -11.51 12.48
N GLY A 312 6.38 -12.42 11.67
CA GLY A 312 5.00 -12.30 11.21
C GLY A 312 4.78 -11.40 9.98
N MET A 313 5.86 -10.87 9.40
CA MET A 313 5.87 -10.14 8.14
C MET A 313 6.86 -10.79 7.17
N PHE A 314 6.80 -10.39 5.90
CA PHE A 314 7.68 -10.93 4.86
C PHE A 314 8.74 -9.89 4.53
N TYR A 315 9.98 -10.16 4.91
CA TYR A 315 11.12 -9.30 4.61
C TYR A 315 12.12 -10.03 3.73
N SER A 316 12.76 -9.30 2.82
CA SER A 316 13.93 -9.78 2.10
C SER A 316 14.98 -8.69 2.03
N GLU A 317 16.20 -9.05 2.39
CA GLU A 317 17.40 -8.23 2.25
C GLU A 317 17.82 -8.05 0.78
N LEU A 318 17.46 -8.98 -0.12
CA LEU A 318 17.86 -8.91 -1.53
C LEU A 318 17.09 -7.83 -2.28
N SER A 319 15.78 -7.76 -2.06
CA SER A 319 14.94 -6.67 -2.59
C SER A 319 14.86 -5.47 -1.64
N ASN A 320 15.34 -5.62 -0.40
CA ASN A 320 15.20 -4.66 0.67
C ASN A 320 13.74 -4.16 0.84
N THR A 321 12.80 -5.10 0.82
CA THR A 321 11.36 -4.84 0.94
C THR A 321 10.74 -5.60 2.10
N THR A 322 9.77 -4.96 2.77
CA THR A 322 8.94 -5.59 3.80
C THR A 322 7.48 -5.56 3.37
N TYR A 323 6.78 -6.68 3.46
CA TYR A 323 5.33 -6.79 3.25
C TYR A 323 4.65 -7.12 4.58
N TYR A 324 3.68 -6.28 4.94
CA TYR A 324 2.83 -6.39 6.13
C TYR A 324 1.44 -6.86 5.70
N PRO A 325 1.18 -8.18 5.65
CA PRO A 325 -0.15 -8.69 5.39
C PRO A 325 -1.06 -8.48 6.61
N THR A 326 -2.33 -8.24 6.35
CA THR A 326 -3.35 -7.96 7.37
C THR A 326 -4.50 -8.98 7.24
N PRO A 327 -5.37 -9.15 8.24
CA PRO A 327 -5.68 -8.24 9.36
C PRO A 327 -4.58 -8.17 10.43
N ILE A 328 -4.43 -7.00 11.07
CA ILE A 328 -3.50 -6.80 12.19
C ILE A 328 -4.27 -6.29 13.41
N SER A 329 -4.12 -6.93 14.57
CA SER A 329 -4.68 -6.41 15.83
C SER A 329 -3.86 -5.20 16.32
N ALA A 330 -4.01 -4.08 15.64
CA ALA A 330 -3.30 -2.84 15.89
C ALA A 330 -4.09 -1.89 16.80
N SER A 331 -3.39 -1.28 17.77
CA SER A 331 -3.86 -0.14 18.54
C SER A 331 -2.74 0.90 18.64
N PRO A 332 -3.04 2.17 18.94
CA PRO A 332 -2.01 3.18 19.12
C PRO A 332 -0.96 2.81 20.19
N ALA A 333 -1.31 1.98 21.18
CA ALA A 333 -0.47 1.65 22.31
C ALA A 333 0.36 0.36 22.15
N ASN A 334 -0.02 -0.54 21.25
CA ASN A 334 0.62 -1.86 21.19
C ASN A 334 1.78 -1.98 20.19
N GLY A 335 2.12 -0.87 19.50
CA GLY A 335 3.26 -0.82 18.57
C GLY A 335 3.08 -1.67 17.31
N ARG A 336 1.85 -2.14 17.02
CA ARG A 336 1.59 -3.09 15.92
C ARG A 336 1.09 -2.52 14.62
N ASP A 337 0.78 -1.23 14.61
CA ASP A 337 0.38 -0.52 13.40
C ASP A 337 1.64 -0.15 12.59
N PRO A 338 1.85 -0.67 11.37
CA PRO A 338 3.05 -0.38 10.58
C PRO A 338 3.23 1.12 10.29
N VAL A 339 2.14 1.89 10.16
CA VAL A 339 2.20 3.35 9.97
C VAL A 339 2.72 4.03 11.24
N ILE A 340 2.15 3.70 12.39
CA ILE A 340 2.59 4.27 13.67
C ILE A 340 4.00 3.79 14.03
N ASN A 341 4.35 2.55 13.69
CA ASN A 341 5.67 1.99 13.88
C ASN A 341 6.72 2.81 13.11
N LEU A 342 6.50 3.06 11.80
CA LEU A 342 7.34 3.93 10.99
C LEU A 342 7.48 5.32 11.62
N LEU A 343 6.37 5.98 11.95
CA LEU A 343 6.41 7.31 12.56
C LEU A 343 7.07 7.33 13.93
N ASN A 344 7.01 6.25 14.71
CA ASN A 344 7.67 6.15 16.01
C ASN A 344 9.19 5.99 15.90
N ARG A 345 9.69 5.50 14.76
CA ARG A 345 11.12 5.40 14.47
C ARG A 345 11.76 6.74 14.13
N VAL A 346 10.97 7.74 13.72
CA VAL A 346 11.47 9.07 13.34
C VAL A 346 12.13 9.76 14.54
N VAL A 347 13.40 10.13 14.36
CA VAL A 347 14.13 11.07 15.21
C VAL A 347 13.98 12.45 14.55
N PRO A 348 13.15 13.35 15.12
CA PRO A 348 12.83 14.60 14.46
C PRO A 348 14.01 15.58 14.56
N ASP A 349 14.31 16.21 13.43
CA ASP A 349 15.26 17.30 13.26
C ASP A 349 14.84 18.15 12.03
N SER A 350 15.59 19.19 11.69
CA SER A 350 15.30 20.08 10.55
C SER A 350 15.42 19.41 9.18
N THR A 351 16.02 18.22 9.10
CA THR A 351 16.14 17.44 7.84
C THR A 351 14.95 16.51 7.62
N CYS A 352 14.16 16.26 8.67
CA CYS A 352 13.00 15.38 8.64
C CYS A 352 11.89 15.93 7.72
N LYS A 353 11.49 15.14 6.72
CA LYS A 353 10.36 15.41 5.82
C LYS A 353 9.47 14.19 5.72
N ILE A 354 8.16 14.39 5.88
CA ILE A 354 7.15 13.34 5.78
C ILE A 354 6.07 13.79 4.81
N ARG A 355 5.82 12.97 3.78
CA ARG A 355 4.80 13.24 2.77
C ARG A 355 3.75 12.16 2.79
N LEU A 356 2.51 12.53 3.06
CA LEU A 356 1.37 11.62 3.10
C LEU A 356 0.54 11.76 1.84
N GLN A 357 0.18 10.63 1.25
CA GLN A 357 -0.73 10.56 0.12
C GLN A 357 -1.69 9.40 0.35
N HIS A 358 -2.83 9.69 0.97
CA HIS A 358 -3.84 8.69 1.24
C HIS A 358 -5.18 9.09 0.66
N ASN A 359 -5.81 8.14 -0.02
CA ASN A 359 -7.16 8.33 -0.48
C ASN A 359 -8.14 8.54 0.68
N ARG A 360 -7.90 8.01 1.89
CA ARG A 360 -8.73 8.19 3.10
C ARG A 360 -7.87 8.25 4.36
N PHE A 361 -8.21 9.18 5.25
CA PHE A 361 -7.68 9.38 6.61
C PHE A 361 -8.83 9.72 7.57
N LYS A 362 -9.26 8.72 8.36
CA LYS A 362 -10.46 8.81 9.20
C LYS A 362 -10.12 8.86 10.69
N TYR A 363 -11.07 9.34 11.50
CA TYR A 363 -10.93 9.56 12.95
C TYR A 363 -10.43 8.32 13.74
N ARG A 364 -10.73 7.09 13.30
CA ARG A 364 -10.22 5.86 13.93
C ARG A 364 -8.69 5.72 13.83
N ARG A 365 -8.02 6.57 13.06
CA ARG A 365 -6.55 6.68 12.97
C ARG A 365 -6.06 8.04 13.47
N ILE A 366 -6.80 8.73 14.34
CA ILE A 366 -6.40 10.04 14.91
C ILE A 366 -5.03 10.01 15.57
N ALA A 367 -4.59 8.88 16.12
CA ALA A 367 -3.25 8.71 16.67
C ALA A 367 -2.13 8.96 15.64
N VAL A 368 -2.37 8.66 14.35
CA VAL A 368 -1.44 8.98 13.26
C VAL A 368 -1.35 10.49 13.11
N ALA A 369 -2.48 11.21 13.12
CA ALA A 369 -2.50 12.66 13.01
C ALA A 369 -1.80 13.34 14.19
N GLN A 370 -2.11 12.89 15.40
CA GLN A 370 -1.47 13.39 16.62
C GLN A 370 0.05 13.13 16.60
N LYS A 371 0.49 11.98 16.08
CA LYS A 371 1.91 11.68 15.95
C LYS A 371 2.60 12.59 14.94
N LEU A 372 1.97 12.87 13.79
CA LEU A 372 2.49 13.80 12.78
C LEU A 372 2.60 15.22 13.35
N THR A 373 1.58 15.71 14.05
CA THR A 373 1.62 17.02 14.73
C THR A 373 2.76 17.09 15.77
N ARG A 374 2.97 16.03 16.56
CA ARG A 374 4.13 15.99 17.49
C ARG A 374 5.48 15.97 16.78
N LEU A 375 5.55 15.45 15.55
CA LEU A 375 6.77 15.45 14.76
C LEU A 375 7.04 16.84 14.18
N THR A 376 6.00 17.56 13.74
CA THR A 376 6.14 18.95 13.25
C THR A 376 6.57 19.91 14.35
N GLU A 377 6.02 19.77 15.55
CA GLU A 377 6.43 20.52 16.75
C GLU A 377 7.91 20.32 17.11
N ARG A 378 8.54 19.25 16.60
CA ARG A 378 9.93 18.88 16.88
C ARG A 378 10.87 19.05 15.68
N GLY A 379 10.43 19.72 14.63
CA GLY A 379 11.27 20.12 13.49
C GLY A 379 11.00 19.40 12.17
N CYS A 380 10.14 18.37 12.14
CA CYS A 380 9.80 17.72 10.87
C CYS A 380 8.91 18.61 9.99
N LEU A 381 9.17 18.64 8.69
CA LEU A 381 8.24 19.13 7.70
C LEU A 381 7.24 18.02 7.34
N VAL A 382 5.95 18.26 7.52
CA VAL A 382 4.90 17.31 7.13
C VAL A 382 4.03 17.92 6.04
N GLU A 383 3.84 17.20 4.94
CA GLU A 383 2.98 17.60 3.81
C GLU A 383 1.96 16.50 3.54
N ALA A 384 0.74 16.87 3.17
CA ALA A 384 -0.33 15.90 2.91
C ALA A 384 -1.06 16.16 1.60
N ILE A 385 -1.25 15.14 0.78
CA ILE A 385 -2.16 15.12 -0.35
C ILE A 385 -3.39 14.29 0.04
N SER A 386 -4.55 14.89 -0.18
CA SER A 386 -5.84 14.30 0.15
C SER A 386 -6.77 14.24 -1.05
N PHE A 387 -7.72 13.30 -1.01
CA PHE A 387 -8.77 13.23 -2.00
C PHE A 387 -9.82 14.32 -1.78
N ARG A 388 -10.14 15.09 -2.84
CA ARG A 388 -11.28 16.01 -2.87
C ARG A 388 -12.50 15.31 -3.44
N ASP A 389 -13.55 15.23 -2.63
CA ASP A 389 -14.88 14.89 -3.12
C ASP A 389 -15.65 16.18 -3.39
N GLU A 390 -16.24 16.31 -4.58
CA GLU A 390 -16.95 17.52 -5.03
C GLU A 390 -18.46 17.49 -4.68
N ILE A 391 -18.93 16.45 -3.99
CA ILE A 391 -20.35 16.25 -3.69
C ILE A 391 -20.82 17.18 -2.55
N LYS A 392 -21.64 18.18 -2.85
CA LYS A 392 -22.16 19.20 -1.89
C LYS A 392 -23.25 18.68 -0.93
N ALA A 393 -23.04 17.59 -0.20
CA ALA A 393 -24.03 17.08 0.77
C ALA A 393 -23.45 17.05 2.20
N ASN A 394 -24.04 17.85 3.12
CA ASN A 394 -23.93 17.87 4.60
C ASN A 394 -22.58 17.41 5.21
N ARG A 395 -21.75 18.34 5.72
CA ARG A 395 -20.38 18.10 6.26
C ARG A 395 -20.22 16.88 7.20
N THR A 396 -21.21 16.56 8.03
CA THR A 396 -21.13 15.40 8.97
C THR A 396 -21.37 14.08 8.26
N ALA A 397 -22.42 13.99 7.43
CA ALA A 397 -22.65 12.85 6.53
C ALA A 397 -21.51 12.71 5.52
N HIS A 398 -20.98 13.84 5.06
CA HIS A 398 -19.85 13.95 4.17
C HIS A 398 -18.57 13.37 4.80
N CYS A 399 -18.25 13.59 6.08
CA CYS A 399 -17.10 12.91 6.71
C CYS A 399 -17.30 11.39 6.86
N GLN A 400 -18.54 10.94 7.04
CA GLN A 400 -18.85 9.52 7.13
C GLN A 400 -18.77 8.85 5.75
N GLN A 401 -19.20 9.53 4.68
CA GLN A 401 -19.41 8.93 3.35
C GLN A 401 -18.49 9.45 2.21
N TYR A 402 -17.99 10.69 2.23
CA TYR A 402 -17.45 11.40 1.05
C TYR A 402 -16.13 12.24 1.23
N ILE A 403 -15.95 13.06 2.29
CA ILE A 403 -14.66 13.73 2.61
C ILE A 403 -13.72 12.65 3.12
N ARG A 404 -12.56 12.56 2.48
CA ARG A 404 -11.67 11.45 2.76
C ARG A 404 -10.62 11.72 3.82
N ILE A 405 -10.23 12.97 4.12
CA ILE A 405 -9.59 13.34 5.42
C ILE A 405 -10.63 14.00 6.31
N CYS A 406 -11.11 13.30 7.34
CA CYS A 406 -12.22 13.79 8.16
C CYS A 406 -11.85 15.05 8.96
N LYS A 407 -12.83 15.94 9.22
CA LYS A 407 -12.65 17.16 10.03
C LYS A 407 -11.86 16.95 11.34
N PRO A 408 -12.08 15.90 12.15
CA PRO A 408 -11.27 15.68 13.35
C PRO A 408 -9.77 15.52 13.09
N ILE A 409 -9.37 15.00 11.93
CA ILE A 409 -7.95 14.92 11.54
C ILE A 409 -7.41 16.31 11.20
N LEU A 410 -8.17 17.10 10.45
CA LEU A 410 -7.80 18.47 10.11
C LEU A 410 -7.73 19.35 11.37
N ASP A 411 -8.65 19.16 12.31
CA ASP A 411 -8.65 19.88 13.58
C ASP A 411 -7.39 19.55 14.42
N VAL A 412 -6.89 18.31 14.38
CA VAL A 412 -5.60 17.94 14.99
C VAL A 412 -4.41 18.56 14.24
N PHE A 413 -4.47 18.66 12.91
CA PHE A 413 -3.40 19.35 12.16
C PHE A 413 -3.35 20.85 12.48
N ARG A 414 -4.50 21.48 12.77
CA ARG A 414 -4.58 22.89 13.17
C ARG A 414 -3.97 23.19 14.53
N THR A 415 -3.80 22.19 15.40
CA THR A 415 -3.12 22.41 16.68
C THR A 415 -1.60 22.44 16.54
N SER A 416 -1.06 22.09 15.36
CA SER A 416 0.37 22.15 15.09
C SER A 416 0.84 23.61 15.07
N VAL A 417 1.93 23.90 15.78
CA VAL A 417 2.60 25.22 15.74
C VAL A 417 3.18 25.52 14.35
N THR A 418 3.54 24.48 13.61
CA THR A 418 4.01 24.57 12.22
C THR A 418 2.89 24.19 11.28
N ARG A 419 2.61 25.03 10.28
CA ARG A 419 1.58 24.74 9.27
C ARG A 419 1.89 23.45 8.52
N ILE A 420 0.92 22.53 8.48
CA ILE A 420 0.96 21.32 7.66
C ILE A 420 0.28 21.63 6.33
N PRO A 421 1.01 21.86 5.22
CA PRO A 421 0.40 22.08 3.93
C PRO A 421 -0.40 20.84 3.48
N ALA A 422 -1.65 21.08 3.11
CA ALA A 422 -2.53 20.07 2.56
C ALA A 422 -2.98 20.46 1.15
N ALA A 423 -2.75 19.58 0.19
CA ALA A 423 -3.27 19.71 -1.18
C ALA A 423 -4.42 18.73 -1.42
N TYR A 424 -5.29 19.13 -2.33
CA TYR A 424 -6.43 18.32 -2.77
C TYR A 424 -6.20 17.78 -4.17
N ALA A 425 -6.07 16.47 -4.33
CA ALA A 425 -6.03 15.83 -5.64
C ALA A 425 -7.04 14.66 -5.69
N LYS A 426 -6.82 13.71 -6.59
CA LYS A 426 -7.63 12.48 -6.69
C LYS A 426 -6.78 11.22 -6.44
N PRO A 427 -6.01 11.15 -5.33
CA PRO A 427 -5.30 9.93 -5.00
C PRO A 427 -6.29 8.83 -4.66
N HIS A 428 -6.16 7.71 -5.36
CA HIS A 428 -6.56 6.41 -4.83
C HIS A 428 -5.40 5.71 -4.12
N ASP A 429 -4.18 6.22 -4.27
CA ASP A 429 -2.97 5.87 -3.51
C ASP A 429 -3.11 5.82 -1.99
N LYS A 430 -2.19 5.04 -1.40
CA LYS A 430 -1.96 4.92 0.04
C LYS A 430 -0.46 4.85 0.29
N THR A 431 0.19 6.00 0.20
CA THR A 431 1.63 6.15 0.25
C THR A 431 2.03 7.09 1.39
N MET A 432 3.12 6.77 2.07
CA MET A 432 3.87 7.67 2.94
C MET A 432 5.34 7.65 2.54
N LEU A 433 5.91 8.83 2.31
CA LEU A 433 7.35 9.02 2.07
C LEU A 433 7.96 9.65 3.30
N VAL A 434 9.05 9.08 3.80
CA VAL A 434 9.78 9.60 4.96
C VAL A 434 11.24 9.79 4.59
N GLU A 435 11.74 11.00 4.73
CA GLU A 435 13.16 11.35 4.65
C GLU A 435 13.55 11.88 6.03
N ALA A 436 14.23 11.06 6.84
CA ALA A 436 14.55 11.43 8.21
C ALA A 436 15.65 10.55 8.79
N LYS A 437 16.21 10.97 9.94
CA LYS A 437 16.92 10.06 10.83
C LYS A 437 15.91 9.07 11.44
N LEU A 438 16.04 7.78 11.15
CA LEU A 438 15.17 6.73 11.69
C LEU A 438 15.93 5.81 12.62
N LYS A 439 15.28 5.35 13.68
CA LYS A 439 15.70 4.18 14.48
C LYS A 439 15.33 2.88 13.76
N SER A 440 15.99 1.79 14.15
CA SER A 440 15.70 0.45 13.63
C SER A 440 14.23 0.06 13.80
N ASN A 441 13.73 -0.74 12.86
CA ASN A 441 12.37 -1.25 12.94
C ASN A 441 12.26 -2.36 14.00
N PRO A 442 11.48 -2.17 15.08
CA PRO A 442 11.35 -3.21 16.11
C PRO A 442 10.58 -4.45 15.62
N TRP A 443 9.83 -4.34 14.52
CA TRP A 443 9.17 -5.48 13.87
C TRP A 443 10.10 -6.20 12.92
N ASN A 444 10.91 -5.44 12.19
CA ASN A 444 11.86 -5.97 11.22
C ASN A 444 13.30 -5.83 11.72
N LYS A 445 13.71 -6.75 12.60
CA LYS A 445 15.08 -6.80 13.12
C LYS A 445 16.11 -7.20 12.06
N GLU A 446 15.66 -7.71 10.92
CA GLU A 446 16.49 -8.10 9.78
C GLU A 446 16.72 -6.93 8.80
N GLU A 447 16.02 -5.81 8.99
CA GLU A 447 16.08 -4.63 8.10
C GLU A 447 17.51 -4.13 7.92
N LEU A 448 17.91 -3.99 6.66
CA LEU A 448 19.19 -3.42 6.27
C LEU A 448 19.03 -1.99 5.80
N LEU A 449 20.10 -1.23 5.99
CA LEU A 449 20.28 0.05 5.32
C LEU A 449 20.57 -0.17 3.83
N PRO A 450 20.39 0.86 2.99
CA PRO A 450 20.69 0.76 1.56
C PRO A 450 22.13 0.34 1.22
N ASN A 451 23.07 0.57 2.15
CA ASN A 451 24.46 0.14 2.02
C ASN A 451 24.71 -1.32 2.51
N GLY A 452 23.66 -2.07 2.84
CA GLY A 452 23.74 -3.46 3.30
C GLY A 452 24.04 -3.64 4.80
N GLU A 453 24.26 -2.55 5.53
CA GLU A 453 24.52 -2.62 6.97
C GLU A 453 23.27 -2.92 7.78
N ASN A 454 23.43 -3.61 8.90
CA ASN A 454 22.32 -3.86 9.82
C ASN A 454 21.89 -2.54 10.49
N PHE A 455 20.60 -2.19 10.38
CA PHE A 455 20.04 -0.97 10.97
C PHE A 455 20.24 -0.93 12.50
N SER A 456 20.27 -2.09 13.18
CA SER A 456 20.44 -2.14 14.64
C SER A 456 21.75 -1.55 15.15
N LYS A 457 22.75 -1.31 14.29
CA LYS A 457 24.01 -0.65 14.64
C LYS A 457 23.85 0.84 14.96
N TYR A 458 22.71 1.45 14.63
CA TYR A 458 22.47 2.88 14.80
C TYR A 458 21.34 3.12 15.81
N PRO A 459 21.58 2.96 17.13
CA PRO A 459 20.55 3.07 18.16
C PRO A 459 19.94 4.48 18.26
N ASP A 460 20.74 5.51 17.96
CA ASP A 460 20.28 6.91 17.90
C ASP A 460 19.64 7.27 16.55
N GLY A 461 19.56 6.30 15.66
CA GLY A 461 19.07 6.38 14.30
C GLY A 461 20.13 6.78 13.28
N THR A 462 19.78 6.61 12.00
CA THR A 462 20.57 7.09 10.86
C THR A 462 19.65 7.62 9.77
N PHE A 463 20.17 8.51 8.93
CA PHE A 463 19.38 9.14 7.88
C PHE A 463 19.04 8.13 6.79
N VAL A 464 17.75 7.96 6.52
CA VAL A 464 17.24 7.07 5.49
C VAL A 464 16.04 7.69 4.80
N ARG A 465 15.79 7.19 3.59
CA ARG A 465 14.58 7.45 2.82
C ARG A 465 13.74 6.18 2.83
N VAL A 466 12.48 6.29 3.20
CA VAL A 466 11.54 5.17 3.28
C VAL A 466 10.32 5.47 2.43
N VAL A 467 9.92 4.48 1.64
CA VAL A 467 8.59 4.43 1.03
C VAL A 467 7.76 3.42 1.80
N GLN A 468 6.58 3.83 2.25
CA GLN A 468 5.52 2.92 2.66
C GLN A 468 4.37 3.05 1.66
N ALA A 469 3.91 1.96 1.06
CA ALA A 469 2.80 1.96 0.10
C ALA A 469 1.87 0.75 0.32
N GLY A 470 0.86 0.61 -0.55
CA GLY A 470 0.00 -0.57 -0.60
C GLY A 470 -1.49 -0.24 -0.77
N SER A 471 -2.32 -1.12 -0.21
CA SER A 471 -3.78 -1.12 -0.40
C SER A 471 -4.56 -0.50 0.76
N ALA A 472 -3.97 -0.48 1.96
CA ALA A 472 -4.61 -0.02 3.18
C ALA A 472 -4.62 1.52 3.32
N ALA A 473 -5.81 2.11 3.39
CA ALA A 473 -5.95 3.53 3.71
C ALA A 473 -5.81 3.77 5.24
N LEU A 474 -5.64 5.04 5.64
CA LEU A 474 -5.60 5.44 7.05
C LEU A 474 -7.01 5.45 7.68
N THR A 475 -7.67 4.30 7.64
CA THR A 475 -8.91 4.04 8.35
C THR A 475 -8.70 2.89 9.34
N GLY A 476 -9.59 2.77 10.33
CA GLY A 476 -9.54 1.65 11.28
C GLY A 476 -9.85 0.31 10.61
N SER A 477 -10.79 0.28 9.65
CA SER A 477 -11.26 -0.98 9.05
C SER A 477 -10.28 -1.58 8.05
N ASN A 478 -9.47 -0.77 7.37
CA ASN A 478 -8.50 -1.29 6.40
C ASN A 478 -7.41 -2.12 7.12
N LEU A 479 -6.69 -1.53 8.07
CA LEU A 479 -5.59 -2.21 8.75
C LEU A 479 -6.02 -3.27 9.77
N VAL A 480 -7.04 -2.96 10.58
CA VAL A 480 -7.37 -3.78 11.76
C VAL A 480 -8.26 -4.97 11.41
N VAL A 481 -9.09 -4.81 10.38
CA VAL A 481 -10.26 -5.66 10.17
C VAL A 481 -10.22 -6.37 8.83
N SER A 482 -9.76 -5.70 7.77
CA SER A 482 -9.83 -6.19 6.39
C SER A 482 -8.56 -6.93 5.99
N ASP A 483 -8.65 -7.70 4.91
CA ASP A 483 -7.44 -8.21 4.25
C ASP A 483 -6.91 -7.10 3.36
N GLU A 484 -5.70 -6.65 3.63
CA GLU A 484 -4.94 -5.61 2.94
C GLU A 484 -3.47 -6.00 2.97
N ILE A 485 -2.67 -5.26 2.21
CA ILE A 485 -1.22 -5.30 2.27
C ILE A 485 -0.65 -3.89 2.35
N THR A 486 0.25 -3.70 3.31
CA THR A 486 1.13 -2.52 3.43
C THR A 486 2.55 -2.98 3.21
N THR A 487 3.38 -2.09 2.70
CA THR A 487 4.56 -2.51 1.98
C THR A 487 5.61 -1.41 2.19
N GLU A 488 6.85 -1.75 2.55
CA GLU A 488 7.92 -0.79 2.89
C GLU A 488 9.24 -1.11 2.19
N THR A 489 10.02 -0.07 1.87
CA THR A 489 11.40 -0.23 1.40
C THR A 489 12.24 1.00 1.75
N THR A 490 13.55 0.79 1.95
CA THR A 490 14.56 1.85 2.04
C THR A 490 15.33 2.05 0.74
N ASP A 491 14.94 1.38 -0.36
CA ASP A 491 15.59 1.52 -1.68
C ASP A 491 15.51 2.98 -2.18
N PRO A 492 16.66 3.65 -2.38
CA PRO A 492 16.71 5.03 -2.85
C PRO A 492 16.09 5.25 -4.23
N SER A 493 16.21 4.26 -5.13
CA SER A 493 15.67 4.33 -6.50
C SER A 493 14.15 4.35 -6.47
N VAL A 494 13.54 3.45 -5.69
CA VAL A 494 12.10 3.39 -5.48
C VAL A 494 11.61 4.69 -4.83
N TYR A 495 12.32 5.21 -3.82
CA TYR A 495 11.95 6.49 -3.19
C TYR A 495 11.94 7.64 -4.20
N LYS A 496 12.95 7.73 -5.07
CA LYS A 496 13.03 8.78 -6.10
C LYS A 496 11.79 8.76 -7.00
N GLU A 497 11.40 7.60 -7.52
CA GLU A 497 10.25 7.47 -8.41
C GLU A 497 8.92 7.79 -7.72
N TYR A 498 8.76 7.38 -6.45
CA TYR A 498 7.61 7.74 -5.64
C TYR A 498 7.55 9.24 -5.30
N LEU A 499 8.70 9.88 -5.08
CA LEU A 499 8.78 11.32 -4.88
C LEU A 499 8.39 12.08 -6.15
N GLU A 500 8.83 11.63 -7.32
CA GLU A 500 8.39 12.16 -8.61
C GLU A 500 6.88 11.98 -8.81
N HIS A 501 6.33 10.83 -8.43
CA HIS A 501 4.89 10.60 -8.44
C HIS A 501 4.15 11.58 -7.52
N TRP A 502 4.64 11.78 -6.30
CA TRP A 502 4.09 12.75 -5.36
C TRP A 502 4.07 14.16 -5.95
N TYR A 503 5.18 14.60 -6.56
CA TYR A 503 5.26 15.92 -7.21
C TYR A 503 4.28 16.04 -8.39
N ALA A 504 4.12 14.99 -9.20
CA ALA A 504 3.17 14.96 -10.30
C ALA A 504 1.73 15.19 -9.81
N ILE A 505 1.39 14.67 -8.64
CA ILE A 505 0.06 14.88 -8.03
C ILE A 505 -0.04 16.27 -7.43
N TRP A 506 0.97 16.69 -6.66
CA TRP A 506 1.01 17.99 -6.01
C TRP A 506 0.89 19.14 -7.00
N ARG A 507 1.46 18.99 -8.20
CA ARG A 507 1.43 19.98 -9.28
C ARG A 507 0.27 19.79 -10.26
N SER A 508 -0.56 18.76 -10.09
CA SER A 508 -1.67 18.49 -11.01
C SER A 508 -2.69 19.63 -10.99
N SER A 509 -3.37 19.91 -12.11
CA SER A 509 -4.39 20.96 -12.21
C SER A 509 -5.59 20.79 -11.26
N GLY A 510 -5.74 19.60 -10.65
CA GLY A 510 -6.69 19.32 -9.58
C GLY A 510 -6.22 19.78 -8.20
N ALA A 511 -4.91 19.95 -8.00
CA ALA A 511 -4.28 20.41 -6.77
C ALA A 511 -4.66 21.86 -6.48
N ARG A 512 -5.49 22.05 -5.46
CA ARG A 512 -5.75 23.37 -4.88
C ARG A 512 -5.13 23.41 -3.49
N ASN A 513 -4.23 24.37 -3.28
CA ASN A 513 -3.73 24.69 -1.96
C ASN A 513 -4.89 25.24 -1.12
N TRP A 514 -5.05 24.69 0.07
CA TRP A 514 -5.81 25.35 1.13
C TRP A 514 -4.85 25.77 2.23
N SER A 515 -4.99 27.01 2.69
CA SER A 515 -4.59 27.37 4.04
C SER A 515 -5.65 26.82 5.00
N TYR A 516 -5.21 25.98 5.92
CA TYR A 516 -5.99 25.63 7.10
C TYR A 516 -5.58 26.48 8.27
#